data_AF-A0A349IRB6-F1
#
_entry.id   AF-A0A349IRB6-F1
#
_cell.length_a   1.000
_cell.length_b   1.000
_cell.length_c   1.000
_cell.angle_alpha   90.00
_cell.angle_beta   90.00
_cell.angle_gamma   90.00
#
_symmetry.space_group_name_H-M   'P 1'
#
loop_
_entity.id
_entity.type
_entity.pdbx_description
1 polymer ?
#
loop_
_entity_poly.entity_id
_entity_poly.type
_entity_poly.pdbx_seq_one_letter_code
_entity_poly.pdbx_strand_id
1 'polypeptide(L)'
;MLISTIDLISRSAKLYRDNLKTLATYAGILLIPALLLMFAGYTLGILIFLTQNFLLGLGLYFILVILLSLVGFIISMSLIRVIASLYQKQSAPNLVINLKQSLSLLWPAVLVSLISGLAIFGGFLLLVIPGIIFAIWFIFSIHALLLDNKLGTDALRFSKQLVAGRWGSVFWRLAAVSILLAILIGILQWIIKMIFGIDNAQIQTQLTLKTGLYGLFTIILSTFLSPLTTAIPTILYLELKNTPLDIRIPEKTIETEPPTEEK
;
A
#
# COMPACT_ATOMS: atom_id res chain seq x y z
N MET A 1 0.23 5.16 24.33
CA MET A 1 0.79 6.31 23.61
C MET A 1 1.16 5.85 22.20
N LEU A 2 0.82 6.60 21.15
CA LEU A 2 1.12 6.18 19.77
C LEU A 2 2.64 6.25 19.50
N ILE A 3 3.22 5.20 18.94
CA ILE A 3 4.64 5.09 18.56
C ILE A 3 5.11 6.35 17.82
N SER A 4 6.30 6.92 18.11
CA SER A 4 6.83 8.11 17.41
C SER A 4 7.09 7.86 15.92
N THR A 5 7.11 8.91 15.08
CA THR A 5 7.45 8.79 13.65
C THR A 5 8.89 8.27 13.47
N ILE A 6 9.82 8.73 14.31
CA ILE A 6 11.21 8.26 14.31
C ILE A 6 11.28 6.79 14.70
N ASP A 7 10.50 6.38 15.71
CA ASP A 7 10.42 4.98 16.13
C ASP A 7 9.80 4.09 15.05
N LEU A 8 8.81 4.60 14.30
CA LEU A 8 8.21 3.87 13.18
C LEU A 8 9.24 3.62 12.08
N ILE A 9 10.04 4.63 11.72
CA ILE A 9 11.13 4.50 10.76
C ILE A 9 12.19 3.55 11.29
N SER A 10 12.64 3.71 12.54
CA SER A 10 13.70 2.89 13.11
C SER A 10 13.30 1.42 13.21
N ARG A 11 12.05 1.13 13.62
CA ARG A 11 11.52 -0.25 13.66
C ARG A 11 11.34 -0.84 12.28
N SER A 12 10.82 -0.08 11.31
CA SER A 12 10.68 -0.59 9.93
C SER A 12 12.04 -0.85 9.27
N ALA A 13 13.02 0.04 9.46
CA ALA A 13 14.39 -0.14 9.00
C ALA A 13 15.10 -1.30 9.71
N LYS A 14 14.89 -1.46 11.02
CA LYS A 14 15.44 -2.58 11.79
C LYS A 14 14.84 -3.90 11.31
N LEU A 15 13.51 -3.98 11.15
CA LEU A 15 12.84 -5.17 10.61
C LEU A 15 13.38 -5.51 9.21
N TYR A 16 13.62 -4.50 8.38
CA TYR A 16 14.22 -4.69 7.06
C TYR A 16 15.64 -5.27 7.14
N ARG A 17 16.50 -4.70 7.99
CA ARG A 17 17.88 -5.13 8.21
C ARG A 17 17.98 -6.53 8.82
N ASP A 18 17.14 -6.83 9.80
CA ASP A 18 17.15 -8.13 10.49
C ASP A 18 16.62 -9.25 9.58
N ASN A 19 15.84 -8.92 8.55
CA ASN A 19 15.19 -9.89 7.65
C ASN A 19 15.51 -9.65 6.17
N LEU A 20 16.71 -9.13 5.86
CA LEU A 20 17.11 -8.73 4.51
C LEU A 20 16.87 -9.83 3.48
N LYS A 21 17.26 -11.07 3.77
CA LYS A 21 17.11 -12.19 2.82
C LYS A 21 15.65 -12.42 2.43
N THR A 22 14.76 -12.49 3.42
CA THR A 22 13.33 -12.72 3.19
C THR A 22 12.72 -11.56 2.41
N LEU A 23 12.95 -10.32 2.83
CA LEU A 23 12.31 -9.15 2.21
C LEU A 23 12.90 -8.84 0.83
N ALA A 24 14.20 -9.05 0.63
CA ALA A 24 14.83 -8.97 -0.68
C ALA A 24 14.33 -10.06 -1.64
N THR A 25 13.92 -11.23 -1.13
CA THR A 25 13.29 -12.28 -1.95
C THR A 25 11.93 -11.81 -2.47
N TYR A 26 11.10 -11.21 -1.61
CA TYR A 26 9.83 -10.59 -2.05
C TYR A 26 10.05 -9.42 -3.01
N ALA A 27 11.05 -8.58 -2.77
CA ALA A 27 11.42 -7.52 -3.70
C ALA A 27 11.87 -8.09 -5.07
N GLY A 28 12.72 -9.12 -5.08
CA GLY A 28 13.16 -9.78 -6.32
C GLY A 28 12.00 -10.40 -7.11
N ILE A 29 11.01 -10.99 -6.43
CA ILE A 29 9.81 -11.53 -7.08
C ILE A 29 8.91 -10.41 -7.61
N LEU A 30 8.76 -9.31 -6.86
CA LEU A 30 8.00 -8.12 -7.28
C LEU A 30 8.66 -7.41 -8.47
N LEU A 31 9.98 -7.57 -8.62
CA LEU A 31 10.74 -7.00 -9.74
C LEU A 31 10.28 -7.58 -11.08
N ILE A 32 9.85 -8.84 -11.12
CA ILE A 32 9.42 -9.53 -12.36
C ILE A 32 8.22 -8.82 -13.01
N PRO A 33 7.04 -8.69 -12.35
CA PRO A 33 5.92 -7.97 -12.96
C PRO A 33 6.23 -6.49 -13.17
N ALA A 34 7.06 -5.86 -12.34
CA ALA A 34 7.45 -4.46 -12.52
C ALA A 34 8.27 -4.24 -13.80
N LEU A 35 9.23 -5.12 -14.09
CA LEU A 35 9.99 -5.11 -15.35
C LEU A 35 9.08 -5.42 -16.54
N LEU A 36 8.19 -6.40 -16.42
CA LEU A 36 7.23 -6.70 -17.50
C LEU A 36 6.30 -5.51 -17.79
N LEU A 37 5.86 -4.78 -16.76
CA LEU A 37 5.07 -3.56 -16.94
C LEU A 37 5.86 -2.44 -17.61
N MET A 38 7.15 -2.27 -17.27
CA MET A 38 8.03 -1.34 -17.98
C MET A 38 8.07 -1.64 -19.48
N PHE A 39 8.16 -2.91 -19.85
CA PHE A 39 8.18 -3.30 -21.26
C PHE A 39 6.78 -3.27 -21.90
N ALA A 40 5.71 -3.45 -21.14
CA ALA A 40 4.33 -3.41 -21.63
C ALA A 40 4.00 -2.06 -22.30
N GLY A 41 4.55 -0.94 -21.82
CA GLY A 41 4.36 0.36 -22.48
C GLY A 41 4.73 0.35 -23.97
N TYR A 42 5.74 -0.42 -24.37
CA TYR A 42 6.16 -0.57 -25.77
C TYR A 42 5.30 -1.58 -26.54
N THR A 43 4.60 -2.48 -25.86
CA THR A 43 3.78 -3.51 -26.54
C THR A 43 2.50 -2.95 -27.12
N LEU A 44 2.01 -1.78 -26.67
CA LEU A 44 0.78 -1.17 -27.21
C LEU A 44 0.89 -0.92 -28.72
N GLY A 45 1.98 -0.30 -29.19
CA GLY A 45 2.19 -0.04 -30.62
C GLY A 45 2.29 -1.33 -31.43
N ILE A 46 2.96 -2.35 -30.88
CA ILE A 46 3.10 -3.68 -31.49
C ILE A 46 1.72 -4.35 -31.61
N LEU A 47 0.91 -4.32 -30.56
CA LEU A 47 -0.42 -4.92 -30.55
C LEU A 47 -1.35 -4.24 -31.55
N ILE A 48 -1.36 -2.90 -31.62
CA ILE A 48 -2.16 -2.17 -32.61
C ILE A 48 -1.71 -2.51 -34.04
N PHE A 49 -0.40 -2.60 -34.28
CA PHE A 49 0.15 -2.96 -35.58
C PHE A 49 -0.22 -4.40 -35.99
N LEU A 50 -0.02 -5.39 -35.10
CA LEU A 50 -0.29 -6.80 -35.38
C LEU A 50 -1.79 -7.09 -35.60
N THR A 51 -2.64 -6.42 -34.83
CA THR A 51 -4.09 -6.65 -34.89
C THR A 51 -4.77 -5.86 -36.00
N GLN A 52 -4.07 -4.88 -36.60
CA GLN A 52 -4.59 -3.90 -37.54
C GLN A 52 -5.88 -3.21 -37.04
N ASN A 53 -6.12 -3.21 -35.73
CA ASN A 53 -7.32 -2.70 -35.10
C ASN A 53 -6.97 -2.00 -33.80
N PHE A 54 -7.20 -0.70 -33.76
CA PHE A 54 -6.87 0.13 -32.60
C PHE A 54 -7.56 -0.34 -31.32
N LEU A 55 -8.88 -0.60 -31.36
CA LEU A 55 -9.66 -1.00 -30.19
C LEU A 55 -9.22 -2.37 -29.66
N LEU A 56 -8.96 -3.33 -30.55
CA LEU A 56 -8.53 -4.66 -30.16
C LEU A 56 -7.11 -4.63 -29.55
N GLY A 57 -6.17 -3.94 -30.19
CA GLY A 57 -4.81 -3.79 -29.66
C GLY A 57 -4.79 -3.12 -28.28
N LEU A 58 -5.60 -2.08 -28.10
CA LEU A 58 -5.80 -1.40 -26.82
C LEU A 58 -6.44 -2.33 -25.77
N GLY A 59 -7.45 -3.11 -26.15
CA GLY A 59 -8.08 -4.09 -25.26
C GLY A 59 -7.10 -5.16 -24.75
N LEU A 60 -6.29 -5.72 -25.65
CA LEU A 60 -5.25 -6.70 -25.29
C LEU A 60 -4.18 -6.09 -24.38
N TYR A 61 -3.79 -4.84 -24.64
CA TYR A 61 -2.84 -4.12 -23.79
C TYR A 61 -3.39 -3.94 -22.36
N PHE A 62 -4.65 -3.52 -22.21
CA PHE A 62 -5.26 -3.40 -20.89
C PHE A 62 -5.36 -4.73 -20.15
N ILE A 63 -5.72 -5.80 -20.86
CA ILE A 63 -5.73 -7.16 -20.27
C ILE A 63 -4.34 -7.52 -19.73
N LEU A 64 -3.29 -7.30 -20.52
CA LEU A 64 -1.91 -7.55 -20.10
C LEU A 64 -1.53 -6.73 -18.86
N VAL A 65 -1.80 -5.43 -18.85
CA VAL A 65 -1.49 -4.54 -17.72
C VAL A 65 -2.26 -4.95 -16.46
N ILE A 66 -3.54 -5.30 -16.59
CA ILE A 66 -4.36 -5.76 -15.47
C ILE A 66 -3.80 -7.06 -14.90
N LEU A 67 -3.48 -8.04 -15.74
CA LEU A 67 -2.91 -9.32 -15.28
C LEU A 67 -1.59 -9.12 -14.53
N LEU A 68 -0.67 -8.31 -15.06
CA LEU A 68 0.60 -8.01 -14.41
C LEU A 68 0.40 -7.24 -13.10
N SER A 69 -0.55 -6.31 -13.07
CA SER A 69 -0.90 -5.54 -11.86
C SER A 69 -1.49 -6.44 -10.77
N LEU A 70 -2.33 -7.42 -11.15
CA LEU A 70 -2.87 -8.40 -10.20
C LEU A 70 -1.76 -9.28 -9.60
N VAL A 71 -0.77 -9.70 -10.40
CA VAL A 71 0.41 -10.42 -9.88
C VAL A 71 1.17 -9.57 -8.87
N GLY A 72 1.47 -8.31 -9.20
CA GLY A 72 2.11 -7.37 -8.29
C GLY A 72 1.30 -7.17 -7.00
N PHE A 73 -0.02 -7.07 -7.11
CA PHE A 73 -0.93 -6.92 -5.98
C PHE A 73 -0.91 -8.14 -5.05
N ILE A 74 -0.91 -9.37 -5.59
CA ILE A 74 -0.77 -10.61 -4.80
C ILE A 74 0.54 -10.61 -4.01
N ILE A 75 1.64 -10.24 -4.65
CA ILE A 75 2.96 -10.21 -4.00
C ILE A 75 2.97 -9.15 -2.89
N SER A 76 2.36 -7.99 -3.12
CA SER A 76 2.21 -6.92 -2.11
C SER A 76 1.38 -7.38 -0.89
N MET A 77 0.25 -8.05 -1.11
CA MET A 77 -0.56 -8.64 -0.02
C MET A 77 0.24 -9.68 0.78
N SER A 78 0.97 -10.54 0.08
CA SER A 78 1.84 -11.55 0.67
C SER A 78 2.92 -10.91 1.55
N LEU A 79 3.50 -9.79 1.09
CA LEU A 79 4.50 -9.01 1.80
C LEU A 79 3.93 -8.36 3.08
N ILE A 80 2.70 -7.84 3.05
CA ILE A 80 2.02 -7.34 4.27
C ILE A 80 1.96 -8.43 5.34
N ARG A 81 1.55 -9.65 4.97
CA ARG A 81 1.44 -10.78 5.90
C ARG A 81 2.80 -11.19 6.48
N VAL A 82 3.84 -11.24 5.64
CA VAL A 82 5.21 -11.54 6.09
C VAL A 82 5.70 -10.48 7.07
N ILE A 83 5.53 -9.19 6.74
CA ILE A 83 5.97 -8.11 7.63
C ILE A 83 5.21 -8.16 8.95
N ALA A 84 3.89 -8.43 8.91
CA ALA A 84 3.10 -8.57 10.12
C ALA A 84 3.58 -9.73 11.01
N SER A 85 3.90 -10.90 10.44
CA SER A 85 4.47 -12.03 11.18
C SER A 85 5.83 -11.70 11.78
N LEU A 86 6.73 -11.11 10.98
CA LEU A 86 8.08 -10.74 11.43
C LEU A 86 8.06 -9.68 12.54
N TYR A 87 7.17 -8.69 12.43
CA TYR A 87 7.01 -7.65 13.45
C TYR A 87 6.52 -8.23 14.79
N GLN A 88 5.65 -9.24 14.72
CA GLN A 88 5.16 -9.97 15.89
C GLN A 88 6.15 -11.05 16.38
N LYS A 89 7.39 -11.06 15.87
CA LYS A 89 8.44 -12.05 16.19
C LYS A 89 8.05 -13.50 15.89
N GLN A 90 7.16 -13.70 14.93
CA GLN A 90 6.81 -15.01 14.41
C GLN A 90 7.71 -15.35 13.21
N SER A 91 7.87 -16.64 12.93
CA SER A 91 8.58 -17.10 11.72
C SER A 91 7.87 -16.60 10.47
N ALA A 92 8.65 -16.18 9.47
CA ALA A 92 8.09 -15.82 8.17
C ALA A 92 7.35 -17.04 7.57
N PRO A 93 6.12 -16.84 7.04
CA PRO A 93 5.41 -17.92 6.39
C PRO A 93 6.17 -18.37 5.14
N ASN A 94 6.05 -19.66 4.80
CA ASN A 94 6.64 -20.19 3.57
C ASN A 94 6.15 -19.39 2.36
N LEU A 95 7.07 -18.98 1.49
CA LEU A 95 6.81 -18.11 0.34
C LEU A 95 5.66 -18.61 -0.55
N VAL A 96 5.70 -19.89 -0.95
CA VAL A 96 4.71 -20.47 -1.88
C VAL A 96 3.35 -20.56 -1.22
N ILE A 97 3.31 -21.01 0.04
CA ILE A 97 2.06 -21.10 0.81
C ILE A 97 1.45 -19.71 1.01
N ASN A 98 2.26 -18.71 1.34
CA ASN A 98 1.81 -17.35 1.56
C ASN A 98 1.28 -16.70 0.28
N LEU A 99 1.95 -16.91 -0.86
CA LEU A 99 1.47 -16.45 -2.17
C LEU A 99 0.16 -17.13 -2.56
N LYS A 100 0.02 -18.45 -2.36
CA LYS A 100 -1.24 -19.17 -2.63
C LYS A 100 -2.40 -18.66 -1.77
N GLN A 101 -2.16 -18.42 -0.49
CA GLN A 101 -3.18 -17.84 0.40
C GLN A 101 -3.53 -16.40 0.00
N SER A 102 -2.55 -15.60 -0.41
CA SER A 102 -2.80 -14.24 -0.91
C SER A 102 -3.60 -14.26 -2.22
N LEU A 103 -3.36 -15.25 -3.08
CA LEU A 103 -4.16 -15.48 -4.29
C LEU A 103 -5.61 -15.85 -3.97
N SER A 104 -5.86 -16.71 -2.97
CA SER A 104 -7.24 -17.04 -2.55
C SER A 104 -8.01 -15.84 -2.00
N LEU A 105 -7.31 -14.82 -1.50
CA LEU A 105 -7.89 -13.57 -1.01
C LEU A 105 -7.94 -12.47 -2.07
N LEU A 106 -7.52 -12.74 -3.31
CA LEU A 106 -7.49 -11.73 -4.38
C LEU A 106 -8.86 -11.12 -4.62
N TRP A 107 -9.90 -11.94 -4.76
CA TRP A 107 -11.24 -11.42 -5.07
C TRP A 107 -11.82 -10.58 -3.92
N PRO A 108 -11.79 -11.04 -2.65
CA PRO A 108 -12.09 -10.18 -1.50
C PRO A 108 -11.27 -8.89 -1.47
N ALA A 109 -9.98 -8.94 -1.78
CA ALA A 109 -9.10 -7.78 -1.75
C ALA A 109 -9.40 -6.76 -2.86
N VAL A 110 -9.74 -7.24 -4.06
CA VAL A 110 -10.20 -6.41 -5.17
C VAL A 110 -11.52 -5.72 -4.81
N LEU A 111 -12.48 -6.45 -4.21
CA LEU A 111 -13.74 -5.85 -3.75
C LEU A 111 -13.52 -4.79 -2.68
N VAL A 112 -12.69 -5.06 -1.66
CA VAL A 112 -12.34 -4.09 -0.61
C VAL A 112 -11.66 -2.85 -1.21
N SER A 113 -10.72 -3.06 -2.15
CA SER A 113 -10.04 -1.97 -2.85
C SER A 113 -10.99 -1.14 -3.69
N LEU A 114 -11.95 -1.78 -4.37
CA LEU A 114 -12.94 -1.12 -5.21
C LEU A 114 -13.91 -0.27 -4.38
N ILE A 115 -14.44 -0.81 -3.28
CA ILE A 115 -15.35 -0.07 -2.38
C ILE A 115 -14.61 1.12 -1.74
N SER A 116 -13.38 0.90 -1.27
CA SER A 116 -12.53 1.96 -0.73
C SER A 116 -12.25 3.04 -1.78
N GLY A 117 -11.87 2.63 -2.98
CA GLY A 117 -11.62 3.53 -4.11
C GLY A 117 -12.84 4.36 -4.50
N LEU A 118 -14.02 3.76 -4.59
CA LEU A 118 -15.27 4.47 -4.88
C LEU A 118 -15.60 5.48 -3.78
N ALA A 119 -15.43 5.11 -2.51
CA ALA A 119 -15.68 6.03 -1.40
C ALA A 119 -14.72 7.22 -1.45
N ILE A 120 -13.42 6.98 -1.65
CA ILE A 120 -12.40 8.02 -1.77
C ILE A 120 -12.67 8.92 -2.98
N PHE A 121 -12.98 8.33 -4.13
CA PHE A 121 -13.30 9.04 -5.35
C PHE A 121 -14.55 9.93 -5.19
N GLY A 122 -15.62 9.40 -4.59
CA GLY A 122 -16.80 10.19 -4.24
C GLY A 122 -16.49 11.33 -3.27
N GLY A 123 -15.58 11.09 -2.32
CA GLY A 123 -15.05 12.13 -1.43
C GLY A 123 -14.37 13.26 -2.20
N PHE A 124 -13.47 12.93 -3.13
CA PHE A 124 -12.80 13.92 -3.98
C PHE A 124 -13.75 14.64 -4.96
N LEU A 125 -14.79 13.97 -5.43
CA LEU A 125 -15.81 14.57 -6.29
C LEU A 125 -16.61 15.65 -5.55
N LEU A 126 -16.83 15.47 -4.24
CA LEU A 126 -17.44 16.50 -3.39
C LEU A 126 -16.44 17.65 -3.17
N LEU A 127 -15.26 17.37 -2.60
CA LEU A 127 -14.19 18.33 -2.34
C LEU A 127 -12.85 17.59 -2.07
N VAL A 128 -11.72 18.29 -2.15
CA VAL A 128 -10.39 17.72 -1.85
C VAL A 128 -10.27 17.22 -0.40
N ILE A 129 -10.79 17.99 0.57
CA ILE A 129 -10.65 17.67 2.00
C ILE A 129 -11.39 16.36 2.38
N PRO A 130 -12.67 16.16 2.03
CA PRO A 130 -13.37 14.88 2.24
C PRO A 130 -12.65 13.68 1.59
N GLY A 131 -12.10 13.85 0.39
CA GLY A 131 -11.31 12.79 -0.27
C GLY A 131 -10.11 12.34 0.55
N ILE A 132 -9.34 13.29 1.10
CA ILE A 132 -8.20 12.99 1.98
C ILE A 132 -8.67 12.33 3.29
N ILE A 133 -9.77 12.80 3.87
CA ILE A 133 -10.33 12.20 5.10
C ILE A 133 -10.65 10.72 4.89
N PHE A 134 -11.35 10.39 3.80
CA PHE A 134 -11.70 9.02 3.45
C PHE A 134 -10.47 8.16 3.12
N ALA A 135 -9.49 8.72 2.41
CA ALA A 135 -8.25 8.00 2.09
C ALA A 135 -7.53 7.52 3.36
N ILE A 136 -7.46 8.37 4.38
CA ILE A 136 -6.83 8.01 5.66
C ILE A 136 -7.71 7.09 6.51
N TRP A 137 -9.04 7.21 6.47
CA TRP A 137 -9.93 6.25 7.13
C TRP A 137 -9.81 4.83 6.56
N PHE A 138 -9.60 4.68 5.26
CA PHE A 138 -9.60 3.38 4.57
C PHE A 138 -8.20 2.87 4.22
N ILE A 139 -7.14 3.54 4.68
CA ILE A 139 -5.76 3.14 4.40
C ILE A 139 -5.40 1.74 4.92
N PHE A 140 -6.08 1.27 5.96
CA PHE A 140 -5.85 -0.05 6.58
C PHE A 140 -6.90 -1.09 6.18
N SER A 141 -7.76 -0.83 5.19
CA SER A 141 -8.80 -1.79 4.80
C SER A 141 -8.24 -3.11 4.27
N ILE A 142 -7.11 -3.08 3.55
CA ILE A 142 -6.43 -4.31 3.11
C ILE A 142 -5.75 -5.02 4.29
N HIS A 143 -5.20 -4.29 5.25
CA HIS A 143 -4.67 -4.89 6.49
C HIS A 143 -5.77 -5.61 7.28
N ALA A 144 -6.94 -4.99 7.40
CA ALA A 144 -8.12 -5.58 8.05
C ALA A 144 -8.59 -6.87 7.37
N LEU A 145 -8.53 -6.91 6.04
CA LEU A 145 -8.82 -8.14 5.30
C LEU A 145 -7.77 -9.23 5.56
N LEU A 146 -6.49 -8.90 5.39
CA LEU A 146 -5.41 -9.89 5.39
C LEU A 146 -5.03 -10.41 6.78
N LEU A 147 -5.14 -9.57 7.80
CA LEU A 147 -4.68 -9.86 9.17
C LEU A 147 -5.84 -10.16 10.13
N ASP A 148 -7.04 -9.67 9.82
CA ASP A 148 -8.23 -9.79 10.67
C ASP A 148 -9.43 -10.45 9.96
N ASN A 149 -9.24 -10.95 8.73
CA ASN A 149 -10.25 -11.63 7.92
C ASN A 149 -11.57 -10.83 7.75
N LYS A 150 -11.51 -9.50 7.78
CA LYS A 150 -12.68 -8.64 7.55
C LYS A 150 -12.97 -8.55 6.05
N LEU A 151 -14.21 -8.82 5.65
CA LEU A 151 -14.61 -8.84 4.23
C LEU A 151 -15.41 -7.59 3.86
N GLY A 152 -15.32 -7.18 2.58
CA GLY A 152 -16.16 -6.13 2.00
C GLY A 152 -16.17 -4.84 2.83
N THR A 153 -17.37 -4.36 3.18
CA THR A 153 -17.57 -3.11 3.94
C THR A 153 -17.13 -3.20 5.39
N ASP A 154 -17.07 -4.40 5.99
CA ASP A 154 -16.61 -4.57 7.36
C ASP A 154 -15.11 -4.27 7.48
N ALA A 155 -14.32 -4.54 6.44
CA ALA A 155 -12.92 -4.14 6.37
C ALA A 155 -12.74 -2.62 6.42
N LEU A 156 -13.63 -1.88 5.74
CA LEU A 156 -13.62 -0.41 5.74
C LEU A 156 -14.08 0.15 7.08
N ARG A 157 -15.13 -0.42 7.67
CA ARG A 157 -15.63 -0.03 9.01
C ARG A 157 -14.56 -0.25 10.06
N PHE A 158 -13.89 -1.40 10.04
CA PHE A 158 -12.81 -1.72 10.96
C PHE A 158 -11.63 -0.74 10.80
N SER A 159 -11.17 -0.50 9.57
CA SER A 159 -10.13 0.50 9.28
C SER A 159 -10.52 1.89 9.79
N LYS A 160 -11.76 2.32 9.56
CA LYS A 160 -12.26 3.61 10.05
C LYS A 160 -12.27 3.66 11.57
N GLN A 161 -12.68 2.60 12.27
CA GLN A 161 -12.70 2.54 13.74
C GLN A 161 -11.28 2.66 14.33
N LEU A 162 -10.28 2.03 13.71
CA LEU A 162 -8.87 2.14 14.11
C LEU A 162 -8.32 3.57 13.99
N VAL A 163 -8.80 4.33 13.00
CA VAL A 163 -8.30 5.66 12.67
C VAL A 163 -9.14 6.78 13.31
N ALA A 164 -10.43 6.55 13.53
CA ALA A 164 -11.35 7.50 14.13
C ALA A 164 -10.84 7.94 15.52
N GLY A 165 -10.90 9.25 15.81
CA GLY A 165 -10.35 9.84 17.03
C GLY A 165 -8.82 10.05 17.02
N ARG A 166 -8.07 9.46 16.07
CA ARG A 166 -6.61 9.64 15.92
C ARG A 166 -6.19 10.00 14.50
N TRP A 167 -7.14 10.41 13.66
CA TRP A 167 -6.95 10.67 12.23
C TRP A 167 -5.75 11.55 11.92
N GLY A 168 -5.62 12.70 12.59
CA GLY A 168 -4.51 13.64 12.36
C GLY A 168 -3.14 13.05 12.70
N SER A 169 -3.06 12.24 13.76
CA SER A 169 -1.83 11.52 14.11
C SER A 169 -1.48 10.46 13.06
N VAL A 170 -2.46 9.71 12.56
CA VAL A 170 -2.23 8.72 11.50
C VAL A 170 -1.78 9.40 10.22
N PHE A 171 -2.48 10.46 9.81
CA PHE A 171 -2.16 11.27 8.63
C PHE A 171 -0.73 11.80 8.70
N TRP A 172 -0.36 12.52 9.77
CA TRP A 172 0.96 13.15 9.84
C TRP A 172 2.11 12.15 9.88
N ARG A 173 1.92 10.99 10.53
CA ARG A 173 2.94 9.93 10.56
C ARG A 173 3.16 9.31 9.19
N LEU A 174 2.09 8.98 8.49
CA LEU A 174 2.20 8.42 7.15
C LEU A 174 2.75 9.46 6.17
N ALA A 175 2.22 10.69 6.20
CA ALA A 175 2.70 11.78 5.36
C ALA A 175 4.18 12.10 5.59
N ALA A 176 4.62 12.26 6.84
CA ALA A 176 6.01 12.59 7.16
C ALA A 176 6.98 11.51 6.66
N VAL A 177 6.66 10.23 6.87
CA VAL A 177 7.52 9.13 6.42
C VAL A 177 7.50 8.99 4.91
N SER A 178 6.33 9.09 4.28
CA SER A 178 6.19 9.04 2.82
C SER A 178 6.95 10.19 2.13
N ILE A 179 6.88 11.41 2.68
CA ILE A 179 7.62 12.57 2.16
C ILE A 179 9.12 12.34 2.29
N LEU A 180 9.60 11.86 3.45
CA LEU A 180 11.02 11.57 3.66
C LEU A 180 11.54 10.52 2.68
N LEU A 181 10.81 9.43 2.47
CA LEU A 181 11.18 8.40 1.50
C LEU A 181 11.11 8.91 0.06
N ALA A 182 10.10 9.71 -0.29
CA ALA A 182 9.97 10.31 -1.61
C ALA A 182 11.13 11.26 -1.92
N ILE A 183 11.55 12.08 -0.95
CA ILE A 183 12.72 12.97 -1.08
C ILE A 183 13.99 12.14 -1.29
N LEU A 184 14.20 11.09 -0.48
CA LEU A 184 15.38 10.22 -0.60
C LEU A 184 15.45 9.54 -1.99
N ILE A 185 14.34 8.95 -2.43
CA ILE A 185 14.24 8.32 -3.75
C ILE A 185 14.44 9.36 -4.86
N GLY A 186 13.81 10.52 -4.74
CA GLY A 186 13.91 11.61 -5.72
C GLY A 186 15.33 12.15 -5.87
N ILE A 187 16.05 12.36 -4.76
CA ILE A 187 17.46 12.76 -4.77
C ILE A 187 18.31 11.70 -5.47
N LEU A 188 18.12 10.42 -5.14
CA LEU A 188 18.92 9.35 -5.74
C LEU A 188 18.66 9.23 -7.25
N GLN A 189 17.40 9.33 -7.67
CA GLN A 189 17.03 9.36 -9.09
C GLN A 189 17.61 10.59 -9.80
N TRP A 190 17.56 11.76 -9.17
CA TRP A 190 18.12 13.00 -9.73
C TRP A 190 19.64 12.90 -9.93
N ILE A 191 20.37 12.37 -8.95
CA ILE A 191 21.82 12.13 -9.06
C ILE A 191 22.12 11.20 -10.24
N ILE A 192 21.38 10.10 -10.40
CA ILE A 192 21.57 9.21 -11.54
C ILE A 192 21.27 9.92 -12.87
N LYS A 193 20.20 10.72 -12.97
CA LYS A 193 19.94 11.50 -14.19
C LYS A 193 21.11 12.42 -14.55
N MET A 194 21.69 13.09 -13.56
CA MET A 194 22.86 13.96 -13.74
C MET A 194 24.09 13.16 -14.24
N ILE A 195 24.39 12.00 -13.64
CA ILE A 195 25.53 11.16 -14.03
C ILE A 195 25.39 10.68 -15.49
N PHE A 196 24.19 10.28 -15.91
CA PHE A 196 23.96 9.79 -17.26
C PHE A 196 23.72 10.90 -18.29
N GLY A 197 23.56 12.15 -17.85
CA GLY A 197 23.20 13.29 -18.68
C GLY A 197 21.82 13.14 -19.33
N ILE A 198 20.85 12.64 -18.55
CA ILE A 198 19.47 12.39 -19.00
C ILE A 198 18.59 13.55 -18.56
N ASP A 199 17.92 14.19 -19.51
CA ASP A 199 16.88 15.18 -19.21
C ASP A 199 15.47 14.53 -19.15
N ASN A 200 14.49 15.29 -18.67
CA ASN A 200 13.11 14.78 -18.55
C ASN A 200 12.42 14.59 -19.91
N ALA A 201 12.86 15.26 -20.96
CA ALA A 201 12.27 15.17 -22.30
C ALA A 201 12.68 13.85 -22.97
N GLN A 202 13.95 13.47 -22.84
CA GLN A 202 14.51 12.21 -23.35
C GLN A 202 13.81 10.99 -22.74
N ILE A 203 13.53 11.01 -21.43
CA ILE A 203 12.83 9.89 -20.75
C ILE A 203 11.45 9.63 -21.37
N GLN A 204 10.75 10.69 -21.78
CA GLN A 204 9.37 10.58 -22.28
C GLN A 204 9.29 10.28 -23.78
N THR A 205 10.31 10.66 -24.54
CA THR A 205 10.23 10.70 -26.01
C THR A 205 11.18 9.73 -26.71
N GLN A 206 12.25 9.28 -26.05
CA GLN A 206 13.30 8.50 -26.70
C GLN A 206 13.68 7.26 -25.89
N LEU A 207 13.52 6.10 -26.52
CA LEU A 207 14.09 4.85 -26.02
C LEU A 207 15.56 4.77 -26.42
N THR A 208 16.44 5.19 -25.53
CA THR A 208 17.88 5.09 -25.67
C THR A 208 18.42 4.08 -24.66
N LEU A 209 19.63 3.57 -24.86
CA LEU A 209 20.29 2.72 -23.85
C LEU A 209 20.38 3.43 -22.50
N LYS A 210 20.63 4.74 -22.47
CA LYS A 210 20.70 5.54 -21.24
C LYS A 210 19.35 5.61 -20.51
N THR A 211 18.27 5.94 -21.22
CA THR A 211 16.93 6.03 -20.63
C THR A 211 16.40 4.66 -20.19
N GLY A 212 16.77 3.59 -20.91
CA GLY A 212 16.52 2.20 -20.50
C GLY A 212 17.25 1.82 -19.21
N LEU A 213 18.56 2.09 -19.10
CA LEU A 213 19.34 1.83 -17.89
C LEU A 213 18.85 2.63 -16.68
N TYR A 214 18.48 3.89 -16.90
CA TYR A 214 17.84 4.70 -15.87
C TYR A 214 16.52 4.08 -15.41
N GLY A 215 15.65 3.67 -16.34
CA GLY A 215 14.39 2.99 -16.03
C GLY A 215 14.61 1.74 -15.18
N LEU A 216 15.54 0.87 -15.58
CA LEU A 216 15.91 -0.33 -14.81
C LEU A 216 16.38 0.04 -13.40
N PHE A 217 17.27 1.03 -13.26
CA PHE A 217 17.72 1.52 -11.96
C PHE A 217 16.54 1.99 -11.09
N THR A 218 15.63 2.80 -11.65
CA THR A 218 14.47 3.31 -10.90
C THR A 218 13.55 2.21 -10.41
N ILE A 219 13.33 1.18 -11.23
CA ILE A 219 12.48 0.04 -10.88
C ILE A 219 13.15 -0.83 -9.82
N ILE A 220 14.44 -1.13 -9.97
CA ILE A 220 15.21 -1.88 -8.96
C ILE A 220 15.17 -1.13 -7.64
N LEU A 221 15.50 0.16 -7.64
CA LEU A 221 15.49 1.00 -6.44
C LEU A 221 14.11 1.00 -5.76
N SER A 222 13.05 1.26 -6.52
CA SER A 222 11.69 1.34 -5.98
C SER A 222 11.21 0.00 -5.43
N THR A 223 11.54 -1.08 -6.12
CA THR A 223 11.13 -2.44 -5.72
C THR A 223 11.86 -2.90 -4.46
N PHE A 224 13.15 -2.59 -4.31
CA PHE A 224 13.90 -2.91 -3.09
C PHE A 224 13.52 -2.02 -1.90
N LEU A 225 12.98 -0.82 -2.14
CA LEU A 225 12.40 0.03 -1.09
C LEU A 225 10.95 -0.31 -0.76
N SER A 226 10.27 -1.11 -1.60
CA SER A 226 8.87 -1.49 -1.40
C SER A 226 8.58 -2.22 -0.07
N PRO A 227 9.48 -3.07 0.48
CA PRO A 227 9.23 -3.67 1.79
C PRO A 227 9.27 -2.64 2.91
N LEU A 228 10.10 -1.60 2.80
CA LEU A 228 10.14 -0.51 3.77
C LEU A 228 8.85 0.32 3.71
N THR A 229 8.40 0.69 2.50
CA THR A 229 7.14 1.45 2.32
C THR A 229 5.91 0.64 2.73
N THR A 230 5.96 -0.69 2.64
CA THR A 230 4.89 -1.59 3.11
C THR A 230 4.94 -1.82 4.62
N ALA A 231 6.15 -1.81 5.21
CA ALA A 231 6.31 -2.04 6.64
C ALA A 231 5.75 -0.93 7.50
N ILE A 232 5.90 0.32 7.07
CA ILE A 232 5.40 1.51 7.80
C ILE A 232 3.89 1.43 8.09
N PRO A 233 2.98 1.31 7.10
CA PRO A 233 1.56 1.19 7.37
C PRO A 233 1.21 -0.12 8.09
N THR A 234 1.93 -1.21 7.82
CA THR A 234 1.68 -2.50 8.48
C THR A 234 1.99 -2.45 9.98
N ILE A 235 3.12 -1.86 10.37
CA ILE A 235 3.49 -1.65 11.77
C ILE A 235 2.52 -0.69 12.43
N LEU A 236 2.19 0.43 11.78
CA LEU A 236 1.25 1.40 12.33
C LEU A 236 -0.14 0.78 12.56
N TYR A 237 -0.61 -0.05 11.64
CA TYR A 237 -1.84 -0.82 11.81
C TYR A 237 -1.83 -1.70 13.07
N LEU A 238 -0.77 -2.48 13.25
CA LEU A 238 -0.63 -3.37 14.41
C LEU A 238 -0.55 -2.58 15.73
N GLU A 239 0.15 -1.45 15.74
CA GLU A 239 0.26 -0.57 16.92
C GLU A 239 -1.07 0.11 17.28
N LEU A 240 -1.85 0.54 16.27
CA LEU A 240 -3.20 1.07 16.48
C LEU A 240 -4.13 0.01 17.07
N LYS A 241 -4.05 -1.22 16.58
CA LYS A 241 -4.82 -2.36 17.09
C LYS A 241 -4.45 -2.69 18.54
N ASN A 242 -3.17 -2.61 18.90
CA ASN A 242 -2.70 -2.88 20.26
C ASN A 242 -2.97 -1.74 21.25
N THR A 243 -3.35 -0.55 20.76
CA THR A 243 -3.69 0.61 21.60
C THR A 243 -5.13 1.07 21.29
N PRO A 244 -6.17 0.26 21.55
CA PRO A 244 -7.54 0.68 21.29
C PRO A 244 -7.87 1.98 22.04
N LEU A 245 -8.67 2.85 21.43
CA LEU A 245 -9.28 3.95 22.17
C LEU A 245 -10.37 3.36 23.05
N ASP A 246 -10.28 3.54 24.37
CA ASP A 246 -11.41 3.31 25.26
C ASP A 246 -12.43 4.42 25.03
N ILE A 247 -13.17 4.33 23.93
CA ILE A 247 -14.33 5.18 23.70
C ILE A 247 -15.45 4.56 24.53
N ARG A 248 -15.36 4.71 25.87
CA ARG A 248 -16.54 4.58 26.71
C ARG A 248 -17.48 5.67 26.23
N ILE A 249 -18.48 5.28 25.45
CA ILE A 249 -19.70 6.07 25.31
C ILE A 249 -20.12 6.30 26.78
N PRO A 250 -20.29 7.55 27.24
CA PRO A 250 -20.78 7.77 28.59
C PRO A 250 -22.09 7.00 28.68
N GLU A 251 -22.04 5.90 29.42
CA GLU A 251 -23.21 5.11 29.77
C GLU A 251 -24.13 6.13 30.41
N LYS A 252 -25.20 6.47 29.67
CA LYS A 252 -26.20 7.43 30.11
C LYS A 252 -26.53 6.98 31.51
N THR A 253 -26.09 7.74 32.51
CA THR A 253 -26.40 7.49 33.91
C THR A 253 -27.91 7.59 33.93
N ILE A 254 -28.57 6.44 33.90
CA ILE A 254 -29.98 6.35 34.26
C ILE A 254 -29.90 6.66 35.75
N GLU A 255 -29.99 7.95 36.08
CA GLU A 255 -30.35 8.41 37.41
C GLU A 255 -31.67 7.70 37.70
N THR A 256 -31.56 6.57 38.40
CA THR A 256 -32.67 5.99 39.11
C THR A 256 -32.98 7.01 40.21
N GLU A 257 -33.97 7.87 39.96
CA GLU A 257 -34.63 8.63 41.01
C GLU A 257 -34.94 7.67 42.17
N PRO A 258 -34.54 8.00 43.41
CA PRO A 258 -34.88 7.17 44.56
C PRO A 258 -36.41 7.19 44.75
N PRO A 259 -36.99 6.11 45.29
CA PRO A 259 -38.42 6.08 45.54
C PRO A 259 -38.74 7.15 46.60
N THR A 260 -39.65 8.05 46.25
CA THR A 260 -40.27 8.98 47.20
C THR A 260 -40.99 8.16 48.27
N GLU A 261 -40.33 7.97 49.42
CA GLU A 261 -40.95 7.55 50.66
C GLU A 261 -41.68 8.74 51.31
N GLU A 262 -42.94 8.47 51.69
CA GLU A 262 -43.75 9.11 52.74
C GLU A 262 -44.17 10.59 52.59
N LYS A 263 -45.48 10.84 52.41
CA LYS A 263 -46.51 10.82 53.47
C LYS A 263 -47.93 10.85 52.88
#